data_AF-A0AA37MZ54-F1
#
_entry.id   AF-A0AA37MZ54-F1
#
_cell.length_a   1.000
_cell.length_b   1.000
_cell.length_c   1.000
_cell.angle_alpha   90.00
_cell.angle_beta   90.00
_cell.angle_gamma   90.00
#
_symmetry.space_group_name_H-M   'P 1'
#
loop_
_entity.id
_entity.type
_entity.pdbx_description
1 polymer ?
#
loop_
_entity_poly.entity_id
_entity_poly.type
_entity_poly.pdbx_seq_one_letter_code
_entity_poly.pdbx_strand_id
1 'polypeptide(L)'
;MSKLTAIISLVLKNCKLELLIIVLGILCINLPWDLSGIAKILSGYFEESRCSGIAGVASVIIGIYVTVWSIFATSASKINAELLKNRVEGQLFFLIAIGLGEAFITTVLCVFIPQEIPHYPELIALLTTLTSASFLKFVILIMMITKLNIKYIVQEIDIQNAICTETQIKLDEIYQRTVDGKSKF
;
A
#
# COMPACT_ATOMS: atom_id res chain seq x y z
N MET A 1 -27.32 -11.48 4.04
CA MET A 1 -26.02 -11.99 3.53
C MET A 1 -24.99 -11.91 4.64
N SER A 2 -24.25 -12.99 4.90
CA SER A 2 -23.33 -13.11 6.05
C SER A 2 -22.15 -12.13 5.95
N LYS A 3 -21.66 -11.61 7.08
CA LYS A 3 -20.43 -10.80 7.15
C LYS A 3 -19.25 -11.53 6.48
N LEU A 4 -19.24 -12.86 6.53
CA LEU A 4 -18.25 -13.73 5.89
C LEU A 4 -18.27 -13.60 4.36
N THR A 5 -19.45 -13.60 3.74
CA THR A 5 -19.58 -13.45 2.27
C THR A 5 -19.09 -12.08 1.77
N ALA A 6 -19.23 -11.04 2.58
CA ALA A 6 -18.71 -9.70 2.24
C ALA A 6 -17.17 -9.66 2.30
N ILE A 7 -16.56 -10.30 3.31
CA ILE A 7 -15.10 -10.40 3.43
C ILE A 7 -14.52 -11.20 2.26
N ILE A 8 -15.10 -12.35 1.93
CA ILE A 8 -14.65 -13.19 0.79
C ILE A 8 -14.74 -12.42 -0.53
N SER A 9 -15.83 -11.67 -0.75
CA SER A 9 -16.00 -10.83 -1.94
C SER A 9 -14.93 -9.72 -2.01
N LEU A 10 -14.58 -9.12 -0.88
CA LEU A 10 -13.54 -8.10 -0.79
C LEU A 10 -12.16 -8.68 -1.12
N VAL A 11 -11.83 -9.86 -0.58
CA VAL A 11 -10.59 -10.60 -0.86
C VAL A 11 -10.50 -10.94 -2.35
N LEU A 12 -11.55 -11.53 -2.94
CA LEU A 12 -11.54 -11.89 -4.37
C LEU A 12 -11.42 -10.69 -5.30
N LYS A 13 -11.95 -9.53 -4.89
CA LYS A 13 -11.87 -8.32 -5.70
C LYS A 13 -10.45 -7.74 -5.67
N ASN A 14 -9.81 -7.76 -4.51
CA ASN A 14 -8.55 -7.06 -4.29
C ASN A 14 -7.32 -7.96 -4.33
N CYS A 15 -7.42 -9.28 -4.17
CA CYS A 15 -6.29 -10.21 -4.03
C CYS A 15 -6.19 -11.25 -5.16
N LYS A 16 -6.63 -10.92 -6.38
CA LYS A 16 -6.63 -11.89 -7.51
C LYS A 16 -5.23 -12.40 -7.85
N LEU A 17 -4.22 -11.53 -7.79
CA LEU A 17 -2.83 -11.89 -8.11
C LEU A 17 -2.23 -12.77 -7.02
N GLU A 18 -2.50 -12.42 -5.77
CA GLU A 18 -2.05 -13.11 -4.56
C GLU A 18 -2.67 -14.51 -4.49
N LEU A 19 -3.96 -14.62 -4.77
CA LEU A 19 -4.66 -15.91 -4.91
C LEU A 19 -4.08 -16.74 -6.07
N LEU A 20 -3.75 -16.12 -7.20
CA LEU A 20 -3.10 -16.81 -8.32
C LEU A 20 -1.73 -17.36 -7.91
N ILE A 21 -0.92 -16.57 -7.20
CA ILE A 21 0.38 -16.99 -6.68
C ILE A 21 0.22 -18.17 -5.72
N ILE A 22 -0.76 -18.11 -4.80
CA ILE A 22 -1.04 -19.21 -3.87
C ILE A 22 -1.45 -20.47 -4.62
N VAL A 23 -2.36 -20.37 -5.59
CA VAL A 23 -2.82 -21.53 -6.38
C VAL A 23 -1.65 -22.13 -7.16
N LEU A 24 -0.84 -21.31 -7.83
CA LEU A 24 0.35 -21.78 -8.55
C LEU A 24 1.37 -22.43 -7.61
N GLY A 25 1.60 -21.85 -6.43
CA GLY A 25 2.48 -22.42 -5.41
C GLY A 25 2.03 -23.81 -4.93
N ILE A 26 0.74 -23.96 -4.62
CA ILE A 26 0.16 -25.25 -4.23
C ILE A 26 0.30 -26.26 -5.38
N LEU A 27 0.06 -25.84 -6.62
CA LEU A 27 0.18 -26.70 -7.80
C LEU A 27 1.63 -27.16 -8.01
N CYS A 28 2.61 -26.27 -7.82
CA CYS A 28 4.03 -26.59 -7.89
C CYS A 28 4.48 -27.57 -6.80
N ILE A 29 3.89 -27.51 -5.60
CA ILE A 29 4.23 -28.42 -4.50
C ILE A 29 3.59 -29.82 -4.68
N ASN A 30 2.37 -29.89 -5.23
CA ASN A 30 1.58 -31.12 -5.27
C ASN A 30 1.64 -31.89 -6.60
N LEU A 31 2.05 -31.27 -7.71
CA LEU A 31 2.22 -32.04 -8.95
C LEU A 31 3.49 -32.89 -8.89
N PRO A 32 3.45 -34.15 -9.37
CA PRO A 32 4.61 -35.02 -9.46
C PRO A 32 5.45 -34.62 -10.68
N TRP A 33 5.89 -33.36 -10.71
CA TRP A 33 6.93 -32.92 -11.62
C TRP A 33 8.26 -33.40 -11.04
N ASP A 34 9.18 -33.87 -11.87
CA ASP A 34 10.56 -34.16 -11.46
C ASP A 34 11.30 -32.83 -11.19
N LEU A 35 10.87 -32.17 -10.11
CA LEU A 35 11.37 -30.91 -9.57
C LEU A 35 12.58 -31.15 -8.67
N SER A 36 13.10 -32.38 -8.59
CA SER A 36 14.22 -32.76 -7.71
C SER A 36 15.46 -31.88 -7.95
N GLY A 37 15.71 -31.47 -9.20
CA GLY A 37 16.77 -30.52 -9.55
C GLY A 37 16.50 -29.09 -9.07
N ILE A 38 15.26 -28.60 -9.18
CA ILE A 38 14.88 -27.24 -8.77
C ILE A 38 14.81 -27.13 -7.24
N ALA A 39 14.24 -28.12 -6.56
CA ALA A 39 14.21 -28.19 -5.10
C ALA A 39 15.62 -28.21 -4.51
N LYS A 40 16.56 -28.92 -5.15
CA LYS A 40 17.98 -28.96 -4.74
C LYS A 40 18.72 -27.64 -4.99
N ILE A 41 18.40 -26.93 -6.07
CA ILE A 41 18.90 -25.56 -6.31
C ILE A 41 18.31 -24.59 -5.28
N LEU A 42 17.02 -24.71 -4.97
CA LEU A 42 16.33 -23.89 -3.99
C LEU A 42 16.86 -24.13 -2.58
N SER A 43 17.10 -25.38 -2.18
CA SER A 43 17.67 -25.70 -0.87
C SER A 43 19.09 -25.16 -0.71
N GLY A 44 19.90 -25.16 -1.78
CA GLY A 44 21.21 -24.51 -1.79
C GLY A 44 21.13 -22.98 -1.83
N TYR A 45 20.06 -22.42 -2.39
CA TYR A 45 19.84 -20.97 -2.43
C TYR A 45 19.33 -20.41 -1.10
N PHE A 46 18.44 -21.11 -0.40
CA PHE A 46 17.85 -20.68 0.87
C PHE A 46 18.65 -21.13 2.10
N GLU A 47 19.98 -21.06 2.02
CA GLU A 47 20.83 -21.20 3.20
C GLU A 47 20.48 -20.18 4.30
N GLU A 48 20.87 -20.46 5.53
CA GLU A 48 20.57 -19.65 6.72
C GLU A 48 20.89 -18.15 6.55
N SER A 49 21.99 -17.84 5.86
CA SER A 49 22.40 -16.47 5.53
C SER A 49 21.36 -15.72 4.66
N ARG A 50 20.70 -16.43 3.73
CA ARG A 50 19.68 -15.87 2.84
C ARG A 50 18.33 -15.74 3.53
N CYS A 51 17.96 -16.72 4.37
CA CYS A 51 16.77 -16.62 5.22
C CYS A 51 16.83 -15.40 6.14
N SER A 52 18.00 -15.14 6.74
CA SER A 52 18.25 -13.92 7.53
C SER A 52 18.07 -12.64 6.71
N GLY A 53 18.60 -12.61 5.48
CA GLY A 53 18.39 -11.49 4.56
C GLY A 53 16.92 -11.25 4.21
N ILE A 54 16.15 -12.32 3.96
CA ILE A 54 14.71 -12.25 3.67
C ILE A 54 13.94 -11.71 4.88
N ALA A 55 14.24 -12.20 6.09
CA ALA A 55 13.66 -11.70 7.32
C ALA A 55 13.95 -10.20 7.52
N GLY A 56 15.17 -9.76 7.21
CA GLY A 56 15.56 -8.35 7.22
C GLY A 56 14.74 -7.49 6.27
N VAL A 57 14.59 -7.91 5.01
CA VAL A 57 13.76 -7.19 4.02
C VAL A 57 12.29 -7.16 4.44
N ALA A 58 11.75 -8.28 4.91
CA ALA A 58 10.37 -8.36 5.39
C ALA A 58 10.12 -7.43 6.59
N SER A 59 11.08 -7.30 7.50
CA SER A 59 11.01 -6.36 8.62
C SER A 59 10.94 -4.89 8.15
N VAL A 60 11.74 -4.52 7.14
CA VAL A 60 11.67 -3.18 6.53
C VAL A 60 10.29 -2.93 5.91
N ILE A 61 9.75 -3.92 5.19
CA ILE A 61 8.41 -3.83 4.58
C ILE A 61 7.33 -3.63 5.65
N ILE A 62 7.41 -4.36 6.77
CA ILE A 62 6.51 -4.17 7.93
C ILE A 62 6.60 -2.74 8.44
N GLY A 63 7.83 -2.20 8.62
CA GLY A 63 8.04 -0.83 9.06
C GLY A 63 7.39 0.21 8.13
N ILE A 64 7.48 0.02 6.81
CA ILE A 64 6.83 0.88 5.82
C ILE A 64 5.31 0.82 5.96
N TYR A 65 4.72 -0.38 6.04
CA TYR A 65 3.29 -0.56 6.21
C TYR A 65 2.76 0.13 7.47
N VAL A 66 3.42 -0.07 8.61
CA VAL A 66 3.04 0.55 9.90
C VAL A 66 3.16 2.06 9.83
N THR A 67 4.23 2.58 9.23
CA THR A 67 4.44 4.03 9.09
C THR A 67 3.33 4.67 8.26
N VAL A 68 3.01 4.08 7.11
CA VAL A 68 1.97 4.60 6.23
C VAL A 68 0.60 4.49 6.87
N TRP A 69 0.29 3.36 7.53
CA TRP A 69 -0.94 3.24 8.31
C TRP A 69 -1.03 4.36 9.36
N SER A 70 0.02 4.59 10.14
CA SER A 70 0.04 5.66 11.14
C SER A 70 -0.20 7.05 10.53
N ILE A 71 0.40 7.36 9.38
CA ILE A 71 0.16 8.62 8.67
C ILE A 71 -1.32 8.76 8.31
N PHE A 72 -1.93 7.73 7.73
CA PHE A 72 -3.36 7.78 7.39
C PHE A 72 -4.25 7.87 8.62
N ALA A 73 -3.95 7.11 9.68
CA ALA A 73 -4.70 7.11 10.93
C ALA A 73 -4.65 8.45 11.66
N THR A 74 -3.53 9.18 11.57
CA THR A 74 -3.34 10.48 12.23
C THR A 74 -3.72 11.67 11.36
N SER A 75 -3.82 11.48 10.04
CA SER A 75 -4.18 12.56 9.12
C SER A 75 -5.66 12.97 9.26
N ALA A 76 -5.93 14.08 9.94
CA ALA A 76 -7.24 14.73 9.99
C ALA A 76 -7.55 15.53 8.70
N SER A 77 -7.28 14.96 7.52
CA SER A 77 -7.31 15.69 6.25
C SER A 77 -8.60 15.46 5.47
N LYS A 78 -9.04 16.48 4.69
CA LYS A 78 -10.06 16.35 3.61
C LYS A 78 -9.73 15.20 2.64
N ILE A 79 -8.45 14.83 2.54
CA ILE A 79 -7.95 13.65 1.83
C ILE A 79 -8.60 12.36 2.34
N ASN A 80 -8.73 12.19 3.67
CA ASN A 80 -9.36 11.01 4.25
C ASN A 80 -10.86 11.00 3.91
N ALA A 81 -11.54 12.15 3.96
CA ALA A 81 -12.96 12.25 3.59
C ALA A 81 -13.24 11.89 2.12
N GLU A 82 -12.39 12.31 1.18
CA GLU A 82 -12.56 12.00 -0.25
C GLU A 82 -12.07 10.57 -0.60
N LEU A 83 -11.09 10.04 0.14
CA LEU A 83 -10.68 8.62 0.09
C LEU A 83 -11.79 7.68 0.62
N LEU A 84 -12.45 8.07 1.72
CA LEU A 84 -13.65 7.44 2.28
C LEU A 84 -14.76 7.37 1.23
N LYS A 85 -14.96 8.48 0.49
CA LYS A 85 -15.99 8.61 -0.54
C LYS A 85 -15.74 7.72 -1.78
N ASN A 86 -14.48 7.53 -2.15
CA ASN A 86 -14.10 6.74 -3.33
C ASN A 86 -13.84 5.24 -3.05
N ARG A 87 -14.06 4.74 -1.83
CA ARG A 87 -13.77 3.34 -1.39
C ARG A 87 -12.32 2.88 -1.55
N VAL A 88 -11.40 3.78 -1.91
CA VAL A 88 -9.95 3.49 -2.10
C VAL A 88 -9.28 3.26 -0.74
N GLU A 89 -9.77 3.90 0.31
CA GLU A 89 -9.29 3.73 1.69
C GLU A 89 -9.45 2.28 2.19
N GLY A 90 -10.63 1.70 1.95
CA GLY A 90 -10.90 0.30 2.32
C GLY A 90 -10.00 -0.68 1.58
N GLN A 91 -9.61 -0.38 0.33
CA GLN A 91 -8.64 -1.20 -0.42
C GLN A 91 -7.22 -1.04 0.11
N LEU A 92 -6.81 0.19 0.45
CA LEU A 92 -5.50 0.49 1.01
C LEU A 92 -5.30 -0.21 2.36
N PHE A 93 -6.20 -0.01 3.32
CA PHE A 93 -6.06 -0.62 4.66
C PHE A 93 -6.15 -2.14 4.61
N PHE A 94 -6.99 -2.68 3.72
CA PHE A 94 -7.05 -4.11 3.49
C PHE A 94 -5.73 -4.67 2.95
N LEU A 95 -5.11 -3.96 2.00
CA LEU A 95 -3.81 -4.37 1.44
C LEU A 95 -2.68 -4.24 2.47
N ILE A 96 -2.70 -3.18 3.30
CA ILE A 96 -1.77 -3.02 4.43
C ILE A 96 -1.90 -4.21 5.39
N ALA A 97 -3.12 -4.56 5.79
CA ALA A 97 -3.37 -5.65 6.73
C ALA A 97 -2.89 -7.01 6.20
N ILE A 98 -3.18 -7.32 4.93
CA ILE A 98 -2.71 -8.55 4.28
C ILE A 98 -1.19 -8.54 4.14
N GLY A 99 -0.60 -7.46 3.62
CA GLY A 99 0.84 -7.36 3.43
C GLY A 99 1.62 -7.46 4.75
N LEU A 100 1.09 -6.91 5.84
CA LEU A 100 1.64 -7.10 7.19
C LEU A 100 1.59 -8.57 7.61
N GLY A 101 0.46 -9.25 7.41
CA GLY A 101 0.31 -10.67 7.72
C GLY A 101 1.32 -11.53 6.96
N GLU A 102 1.44 -11.31 5.65
CA GLU A 102 2.36 -12.05 4.78
C GLU A 102 3.83 -11.82 5.16
N ALA A 103 4.23 -10.56 5.37
CA ALA A 103 5.59 -10.23 5.76
C ALA A 103 5.92 -10.80 7.15
N PHE A 104 4.99 -10.72 8.09
CA PHE A 104 5.16 -11.28 9.44
C PHE A 104 5.31 -12.80 9.41
N ILE A 105 4.45 -13.51 8.66
CA ILE A 105 4.54 -14.96 8.50
C ILE A 105 5.87 -15.36 7.85
N THR A 106 6.30 -14.63 6.81
CA THR A 106 7.60 -14.84 6.16
C THR A 106 8.75 -14.70 7.17
N THR A 107 8.75 -13.64 7.99
CA THR A 107 9.77 -13.44 9.03
C THR A 107 9.77 -14.56 10.06
N VAL A 108 8.59 -14.96 10.56
CA VAL A 108 8.49 -16.04 11.56
C VAL A 108 9.04 -17.35 10.99
N LEU A 109 8.72 -17.68 9.74
CA LEU A 109 9.22 -18.89 9.09
C LEU A 109 10.74 -18.84 8.90
N CYS A 110 11.29 -17.72 8.42
CA CYS A 110 12.73 -17.59 8.22
C CYS A 110 13.55 -17.63 9.52
N VAL A 111 12.97 -17.21 10.66
CA VAL A 111 13.72 -17.04 11.93
C VAL A 111 13.53 -18.22 12.87
N PHE A 112 12.32 -18.74 13.00
CA PHE A 112 11.99 -19.73 14.03
C PHE A 112 11.84 -21.15 13.51
N ILE A 113 11.64 -21.34 12.20
CA ILE A 113 11.29 -22.63 11.66
C ILE A 113 12.54 -23.30 11.05
N PRO A 114 12.89 -24.53 11.49
CA PRO A 114 14.07 -25.24 11.01
C PRO A 114 13.96 -25.60 9.52
N GLN A 115 15.10 -25.59 8.82
CA GLN A 115 15.17 -25.81 7.36
C GLN A 115 14.93 -27.27 6.97
N GLU A 116 15.01 -28.19 7.93
CA GLU A 116 14.82 -29.63 7.76
C GLU A 116 13.34 -30.02 7.55
N ILE A 117 12.41 -29.07 7.69
CA ILE A 117 10.99 -29.33 7.44
C ILE A 117 10.77 -29.63 5.95
N PRO A 118 9.98 -30.67 5.60
CA PRO A 118 9.61 -30.96 4.22
C PRO A 118 9.00 -29.75 3.54
N HIS A 119 9.43 -29.48 2.30
CA HIS A 119 8.98 -28.35 1.48
C HIS A 119 9.31 -26.95 2.03
N TYR A 120 10.23 -26.84 3.00
CA TYR A 120 10.67 -25.56 3.54
C TYR A 120 11.11 -24.56 2.46
N PRO A 121 12.03 -24.90 1.52
CA PRO A 121 12.50 -23.91 0.57
C PRO A 121 11.41 -23.48 -0.43
N GLU A 122 10.51 -24.37 -0.83
CA GLU A 122 9.34 -24.04 -1.66
C GLU A 122 8.38 -23.10 -0.93
N LEU A 123 8.16 -23.32 0.37
CA LEU A 123 7.32 -22.46 1.20
C LEU A 123 7.92 -21.06 1.36
N ILE A 124 9.22 -20.96 1.62
CA ILE A 124 9.92 -19.67 1.71
C ILE A 124 9.90 -18.94 0.36
N ALA A 125 10.11 -19.65 -0.74
CA ALA A 125 10.03 -19.06 -2.08
C ALA A 125 8.62 -18.49 -2.36
N LEU A 126 7.58 -19.26 -2.04
CA LEU A 126 6.18 -18.84 -2.20
C LEU A 126 5.88 -17.58 -1.40
N LEU A 127 6.22 -17.58 -0.11
CA LEU A 127 5.93 -16.45 0.79
C LEU A 127 6.75 -15.21 0.47
N THR A 128 8.01 -15.37 0.06
CA THR A 128 8.85 -14.26 -0.39
C THR A 128 8.28 -13.63 -1.66
N THR A 129 7.81 -14.45 -2.60
CA THR A 129 7.16 -13.99 -3.83
C THR A 129 5.84 -13.28 -3.53
N LEU A 130 5.04 -13.85 -2.63
CA LEU A 130 3.76 -13.28 -2.22
C LEU A 130 3.96 -11.91 -1.54
N THR A 131 4.85 -11.85 -0.54
CA THR A 131 5.22 -10.61 0.17
C THR A 131 5.69 -9.53 -0.80
N SER A 132 6.52 -9.90 -1.79
CA SER A 132 7.02 -8.97 -2.80
C SER A 132 5.91 -8.45 -3.72
N ALA A 133 5.01 -9.32 -4.17
CA ALA A 133 3.89 -8.95 -5.03
C ALA A 133 2.91 -8.00 -4.32
N SER A 134 2.54 -8.31 -3.07
CA SER A 134 1.67 -7.47 -2.25
C SER A 134 2.31 -6.11 -1.96
N PHE A 135 3.62 -6.08 -1.65
CA PHE A 135 4.34 -4.83 -1.43
C PHE A 135 4.40 -3.96 -2.69
N LEU A 136 4.69 -4.54 -3.85
CA LEU A 136 4.70 -3.79 -5.11
C LEU A 136 3.33 -3.16 -5.41
N LYS A 137 2.26 -3.93 -5.21
CA LYS A 137 0.89 -3.44 -5.38
C LYS A 137 0.56 -2.31 -4.42
N PHE A 138 1.02 -2.42 -3.17
CA PHE A 138 0.87 -1.35 -2.19
C PHE A 138 1.59 -0.07 -2.63
N VAL A 139 2.83 -0.18 -3.12
CA VAL A 139 3.59 0.97 -3.65
C VAL A 139 2.85 1.63 -4.82
N ILE A 140 2.32 0.84 -5.76
CA ILE A 140 1.52 1.36 -6.88
C ILE A 140 0.28 2.11 -6.38
N LEU A 141 -0.42 1.55 -5.39
CA LEU A 141 -1.62 2.16 -4.83
C LEU A 141 -1.31 3.48 -4.10
N ILE A 142 -0.21 3.53 -3.35
CA ILE A 142 0.29 4.77 -2.74
C ILE A 142 0.64 5.82 -3.80
N MET A 143 1.31 5.45 -4.89
CA MET A 143 1.59 6.39 -5.99
C MET A 143 0.31 6.95 -6.61
N MET A 144 -0.71 6.12 -6.81
CA MET A 144 -2.00 6.56 -7.32
C MET A 144 -2.69 7.55 -6.38
N ILE A 145 -2.69 7.26 -5.07
CA ILE A 145 -3.26 8.16 -4.06
C ILE A 145 -2.49 9.48 -4.03
N THR A 146 -1.16 9.46 -4.01
CA THR A 146 -0.33 10.67 -4.01
C THR A 146 -0.58 11.53 -5.25
N LYS A 147 -0.69 10.92 -6.44
CA LYS A 147 -1.00 11.64 -7.67
C LYS A 147 -2.36 12.34 -7.60
N LEU A 148 -3.38 11.66 -7.05
CA LEU A 148 -4.69 12.26 -6.83
C LEU A 148 -4.60 13.40 -5.81
N ASN A 149 -3.89 13.20 -4.71
CA ASN A 149 -3.70 14.22 -3.66
C ASN A 149 -3.03 15.48 -4.22
N ILE A 150 -1.97 15.35 -5.02
CA ILE A 150 -1.32 16.50 -5.66
C ILE A 150 -2.30 17.27 -6.55
N LYS A 151 -3.13 16.56 -7.34
CA LYS A 151 -4.13 17.20 -8.20
C LYS A 151 -5.14 18.02 -7.39
N TYR A 152 -5.61 17.50 -6.26
CA TYR A 152 -6.51 18.23 -5.36
C TYR A 152 -5.84 19.45 -4.74
N ILE A 153 -4.58 19.32 -4.30
CA ILE A 153 -3.81 20.44 -3.74
C ILE A 153 -3.68 21.56 -4.76
N VAL A 154 -3.36 21.25 -6.02
CA VAL A 154 -3.27 22.25 -7.10
C VAL A 154 -4.61 22.97 -7.30
N GLN A 155 -5.73 22.23 -7.34
CA GLN A 155 -7.05 22.83 -7.49
C GLN A 155 -7.43 23.75 -6.33
N GLU A 156 -7.11 23.35 -5.09
CA GLU A 156 -7.36 24.18 -3.92
C GLU A 156 -6.53 25.48 -3.96
N ILE A 157 -5.27 25.40 -4.41
CA ILE A 157 -4.40 26.58 -4.62
C ILE A 157 -5.00 27.52 -5.68
N ASP A 158 -5.48 26.99 -6.80
CA ASP A 158 -6.10 27.81 -7.85
C ASP A 158 -7.36 28.53 -7.35
N ILE A 159 -8.20 27.85 -6.58
CA ILE A 159 -9.39 28.45 -5.95
C ILE A 159 -9.00 29.54 -4.95
N GLN A 160 -8.02 29.26 -4.07
CA GLN A 160 -7.50 30.23 -3.11
C GLN A 160 -6.92 31.47 -3.81
N ASN A 161 -6.17 31.28 -4.89
CA ASN A 161 -5.62 32.37 -5.68
C ASN A 161 -6.72 33.22 -6.31
N ALA A 162 -7.77 32.60 -6.89
CA ALA A 162 -8.89 33.33 -7.45
C ALA A 162 -9.62 34.20 -6.41
N ILE A 163 -9.88 33.65 -5.22
CA ILE A 163 -10.49 34.39 -4.10
C ILE A 163 -9.57 35.54 -3.66
N CYS A 164 -8.27 35.31 -3.57
CA CYS A 164 -7.29 36.33 -3.20
C CYS A 164 -7.28 37.49 -4.21
N THR A 165 -7.26 37.17 -5.51
CA THR A 165 -7.32 38.17 -6.59
C THR A 165 -8.62 38.97 -6.55
N GLU A 166 -9.77 38.32 -6.38
CA GLU A 166 -11.06 39.03 -6.26
C GLU A 166 -11.08 39.96 -5.04
N THR A 167 -10.51 39.50 -3.92
CA THR A 167 -10.43 40.29 -2.69
C THR A 167 -9.52 41.51 -2.87
N GLN A 168 -8.38 41.36 -3.55
CA GLN A 168 -7.48 42.47 -3.88
C GLN A 168 -8.16 43.51 -4.78
N ILE A 169 -8.87 43.08 -5.83
CA ILE A 169 -9.60 43.98 -6.73
C ILE A 169 -10.63 44.80 -5.94
N LYS A 170 -11.44 44.15 -5.08
CA LYS A 170 -12.44 44.85 -4.26
C LYS A 170 -11.78 45.82 -3.27
N LEU A 171 -10.62 45.47 -2.71
CA LEU A 171 -9.89 46.34 -1.80
C LEU A 171 -9.35 47.59 -2.52
N ASP A 172 -8.81 47.42 -3.72
CA ASP A 172 -8.33 48.52 -4.55
C ASP A 172 -9.47 49.45 -4.98
N GLU A 173 -10.63 48.91 -5.34
CA GLU A 173 -11.83 49.71 -5.64
C GLU A 173 -12.26 50.56 -4.44
N ILE A 174 -12.27 49.98 -3.22
CA ILE A 174 -12.61 50.69 -1.99
C ILE A 174 -11.56 51.78 -1.70
N TYR A 175 -10.27 51.47 -1.88
CA TYR A 175 -9.19 52.42 -1.67
C TYR A 175 -9.31 53.63 -2.61
N GLN A 176 -9.48 53.39 -3.92
CA GLN A 176 -9.66 54.44 -4.92
C GLN A 176 -10.87 55.33 -4.61
N ARG A 177 -12.03 54.74 -4.27
CA ARG A 177 -13.22 55.52 -3.85
C ARG A 177 -12.96 56.38 -2.62
N THR A 178 -12.15 55.89 -1.68
CA THR A 178 -11.85 56.62 -0.44
C THR A 178 -10.87 57.77 -0.69
N VAL A 179 -9.90 57.59 -1.59
CA VAL A 179 -8.93 58.61 -1.99
C VAL A 179 -9.59 59.69 -2.85
N ASP A 180 -10.34 59.31 -3.88
CA ASP A 180 -11.08 60.25 -4.73
C ASP A 180 -12.20 60.96 -3.98
N GLY A 181 -12.84 60.29 -3.03
CA GLY A 181 -13.83 60.88 -2.14
C GLY A 181 -13.26 61.94 -1.20
N LYS A 182 -11.96 61.87 -0.88
CA LYS A 182 -11.24 62.90 -0.09
C LYS A 182 -10.74 64.07 -0.95
N SER A 183 -10.61 63.91 -2.27
CA SER A 183 -10.15 64.96 -3.18
C SER A 183 -11.20 66.04 -3.50
N LYS A 184 -12.46 65.86 -3.07
CA LYS A 184 -13.59 66.77 -3.34
C LYS A 184 -13.94 67.75 -2.22
N PHE A 185 -13.07 67.94 -1.23
CA PHE A 185 -13.22 68.96 -0.19
C PHE A 185 -11.98 69.86 -0.11
#